data_AF-A0A6L9KPA5-F1
#
_entry.id   AF-A0A6L9KPA5-F1
#
_cell.length_a   1.000
_cell.length_b   1.000
_cell.length_c   1.000
_cell.angle_alpha   90.00
_cell.angle_beta   90.00
_cell.angle_gamma   90.00
#
_symmetry.space_group_name_H-M   'P 1'
#
loop_
_entity.id
_entity.type
_entity.pdbx_description
1 polymer ?
#
loop_
_entity_poly.entity_id
_entity_poly.type
_entity_poly.pdbx_seq_one_letter_code
_entity_poly.pdbx_strand_id
1 'polypeptide(L)'
;MTVYCGRDFSAEEIQMIRDLMQENPDLKRSPLSRRLCELWNWTKPNGELKDMTCRVALLRMQADGLVTLAPSIHRSSNRRAAHFPATQASDPQTPIKAPVHELDALTLRLVNGTVNSRLWNEYIARYHYLGYTPLSGAQMRYSVFVGEQLVACISFGASAWKLKERERFIGWQEHQRQKNLQLVVNNARFLILPWINSKGLASKILSRVARQLPKDWFNRYGFRPVLLETFVEFERHRGTCYKAANWINVGRTTGRGKKSLSHRQLIPVKDIWLYPLQRNFAAVLCQ
;
A
#
# COMPACT_ATOMS: atom_id res chain seq x y z
N MET A 1 19.75 3.08 22.27
CA MET A 1 18.72 2.30 21.55
C MET A 1 18.76 2.68 20.08
N THR A 2 18.67 1.70 19.19
CA THR A 2 18.71 1.91 17.74
C THR A 2 17.36 1.54 17.14
N VAL A 3 16.78 2.43 16.33
CA VAL A 3 15.44 2.21 15.75
C VAL A 3 15.56 1.47 14.43
N TYR A 4 14.99 0.26 14.35
CA TYR A 4 14.84 -0.47 13.10
C TYR A 4 13.38 -0.79 12.83
N CYS A 5 12.91 -0.46 11.61
CA CYS A 5 11.54 -0.73 11.17
C CYS A 5 10.45 -0.19 12.13
N GLY A 6 10.74 0.92 12.85
CA GLY A 6 9.81 1.53 13.81
C GLY A 6 9.74 0.83 15.17
N ARG A 7 10.68 -0.06 15.49
CA ARG A 7 10.87 -0.66 16.82
C ARG A 7 12.24 -0.26 17.36
N ASP A 8 12.28 0.12 18.63
CA ASP A 8 13.53 0.31 19.36
C ASP A 8 14.18 -1.04 19.64
N PHE A 9 15.49 -1.12 19.41
CA PHE A 9 16.31 -2.25 19.81
C PHE A 9 17.30 -1.82 20.87
N SER A 10 17.26 -2.51 22.01
CA SER A 10 18.21 -2.33 23.11
C SER A 10 19.53 -3.04 22.82
N ALA A 11 20.57 -2.73 23.60
CA ALA A 11 21.86 -3.40 23.47
C ALA A 11 21.75 -4.89 23.83
N GLU A 12 20.92 -5.21 24.82
CA GLU A 12 20.62 -6.56 25.28
C GLU A 12 19.91 -7.38 24.21
N GLU A 13 18.95 -6.79 23.48
CA GLU A 13 18.29 -7.48 22.37
C GLU A 13 19.24 -7.74 21.20
N ILE A 14 20.14 -6.81 20.91
CA ILE A 14 21.19 -7.01 19.89
C ILE A 14 22.13 -8.13 20.32
N GLN A 15 22.50 -8.19 21.61
CA GLN A 15 23.33 -9.26 22.13
C GLN A 15 22.61 -10.61 22.06
N MET A 16 21.34 -10.68 22.43
CA MET A 16 20.51 -11.88 22.31
C MET A 16 20.43 -12.40 20.87
N ILE A 17 20.38 -11.52 19.86
CA ILE A 17 20.47 -11.94 18.45
C ILE A 17 21.81 -12.64 18.18
N ARG A 18 22.92 -12.10 18.67
CA ARG A 18 24.26 -12.68 18.47
C ARG A 18 24.38 -14.03 19.17
N ASP A 19 23.94 -14.13 20.41
CA ASP A 19 23.99 -15.36 21.19
C ASP A 19 23.18 -16.47 20.50
N LEU A 20 21.95 -16.15 20.07
CA LEU A 20 21.11 -17.09 19.32
C LEU A 20 21.75 -17.58 18.02
N MET A 21 22.50 -16.70 17.33
CA MET A 21 23.24 -17.04 16.11
C MET A 21 24.49 -17.89 16.41
N GLN A 22 25.16 -17.68 17.55
CA GLN A 22 26.30 -18.48 17.99
C GLN A 22 25.87 -19.89 18.42
N GLU A 23 24.76 -20.00 19.16
CA GLU A 23 24.17 -21.28 19.56
C GLU A 23 23.64 -22.09 18.37
N ASN A 24 23.29 -21.42 17.26
CA ASN A 24 22.72 -22.06 16.07
C ASN A 24 23.41 -21.58 14.78
N PRO A 25 24.66 -22.00 14.49
CA PRO A 25 25.44 -21.49 13.36
C PRO A 25 24.79 -21.73 11.98
N ASP A 26 24.03 -22.81 11.85
CA ASP A 26 23.33 -23.18 10.61
C ASP A 26 21.98 -22.46 10.43
N LEU A 27 21.60 -21.60 11.37
CA LEU A 27 20.29 -20.96 11.38
C LEU A 27 20.18 -19.93 10.25
N LYS A 28 19.39 -20.29 9.24
CA LYS A 28 19.10 -19.42 8.11
C LYS A 28 18.28 -18.20 8.55
N ARG A 29 18.38 -17.12 7.77
CA ARG A 29 17.73 -15.82 8.04
C ARG A 29 16.21 -15.92 8.29
N SER A 30 15.50 -16.82 7.58
CA SER A 30 14.05 -16.98 7.74
C SER A 30 13.65 -17.65 9.07
N PRO A 31 14.18 -18.83 9.42
CA PRO A 31 14.05 -19.40 10.77
C PRO A 31 14.44 -18.43 11.89
N LEU A 32 15.60 -17.77 11.79
CA LEU A 32 16.06 -16.77 12.77
C LEU A 32 15.00 -15.68 13.00
N SER A 33 14.49 -15.09 11.92
CA SER A 33 13.47 -14.03 12.04
C SER A 33 12.17 -14.48 12.70
N ARG A 34 11.76 -15.75 12.53
CA ARG A 34 10.56 -16.29 13.18
C ARG A 34 10.82 -16.52 14.66
N ARG A 35 11.94 -17.15 14.99
CA ARG A 35 12.33 -17.41 16.38
C ARG A 35 12.43 -16.13 17.21
N LEU A 36 13.06 -15.09 16.66
CA LEU A 36 13.12 -13.78 17.32
C LEU A 36 11.73 -13.15 17.48
N CYS A 37 10.85 -13.28 16.47
CA CYS A 37 9.48 -12.79 16.62
C CYS A 37 8.69 -13.54 17.69
N GLU A 38 8.92 -14.85 17.86
CA GLU A 38 8.30 -15.64 18.94
C GLU A 38 8.81 -15.17 20.31
N LEU A 39 10.14 -15.07 20.47
CA LEU A 39 10.78 -14.66 21.73
C LEU A 39 10.32 -13.29 22.21
N TRP A 40 10.16 -12.33 21.30
CA TRP A 40 9.73 -10.97 21.62
C TRP A 40 8.22 -10.76 21.53
N ASN A 41 7.44 -11.81 21.27
CA ASN A 41 6.02 -11.72 20.94
C ASN A 41 5.74 -10.64 19.86
N TRP A 42 6.61 -10.55 18.86
CA TRP A 42 6.58 -9.52 17.84
C TRP A 42 5.61 -9.89 16.72
N THR A 43 4.33 -9.59 16.97
CA THR A 43 3.21 -9.98 16.11
C THR A 43 2.55 -8.79 15.41
N LYS A 44 1.79 -9.11 14.36
CA LYS A 44 0.86 -8.21 13.67
C LYS A 44 -0.49 -8.20 14.43
N PRO A 45 -1.38 -7.23 14.14
CA PRO A 45 -2.71 -7.21 14.77
C PRO A 45 -3.56 -8.46 14.51
N ASN A 46 -3.30 -9.20 13.43
CA ASN A 46 -3.95 -10.49 13.14
C ASN A 46 -3.28 -11.69 13.84
N GLY A 47 -2.32 -11.48 14.74
CA GLY A 47 -1.61 -12.53 15.48
C GLY A 47 -0.44 -13.18 14.73
N GLU A 48 -0.29 -12.94 13.43
CA GLU A 48 0.85 -13.48 12.68
C GLU A 48 2.17 -12.83 13.09
N LEU A 49 3.28 -13.59 13.04
CA LEU A 49 4.61 -13.06 13.31
C LEU A 49 5.00 -11.93 12.32
N LYS A 50 5.71 -10.91 12.81
CA LYS A 50 6.32 -9.87 11.99
C LYS A 50 7.66 -10.31 11.37
N ASP A 51 7.77 -11.59 10.97
CA ASP A 51 9.01 -12.22 10.51
C ASP A 51 9.67 -11.48 9.34
N MET A 52 8.88 -11.00 8.37
CA MET A 52 9.37 -10.19 7.25
C MET A 52 9.95 -8.85 7.72
N THR A 53 9.30 -8.16 8.66
CA THR A 53 9.78 -6.89 9.23
C THR A 53 11.04 -7.11 10.05
N CYS A 54 11.08 -8.18 10.85
CA CYS A 54 12.24 -8.62 11.60
C CYS A 54 13.42 -8.92 10.66
N ARG A 55 13.20 -9.64 9.56
CA ARG A 55 14.23 -9.92 8.57
C ARG A 55 14.79 -8.65 7.92
N VAL A 56 13.95 -7.65 7.66
CA VAL A 56 14.42 -6.33 7.17
C VAL A 56 15.22 -5.59 8.25
N ALA A 57 14.81 -5.67 9.52
CA ALA A 57 15.58 -5.09 10.63
C ALA A 57 16.96 -5.73 10.74
N LEU A 58 17.05 -7.07 10.74
CA LEU A 58 18.30 -7.83 10.76
C LEU A 58 19.22 -7.45 9.58
N LEU A 59 18.67 -7.29 8.38
CA LEU A 59 19.46 -6.87 7.22
C LEU A 59 20.04 -5.46 7.37
N ARG A 60 19.30 -4.54 8.02
CA ARG A 60 19.80 -3.19 8.32
C ARG A 60 20.84 -3.21 9.43
N MET A 61 20.62 -3.99 10.49
CA MET A 61 21.60 -4.20 11.56
C MET A 61 22.92 -4.77 11.01
N GLN A 62 22.85 -5.69 10.04
CA GLN A 62 24.05 -6.17 9.35
C GLN A 62 24.73 -5.07 8.54
N ALA A 63 23.97 -4.24 7.81
CA ALA A 63 24.53 -3.12 7.05
C ALA A 63 25.21 -2.10 7.97
N ASP A 64 24.73 -1.95 9.20
CA ASP A 64 25.31 -1.09 10.24
C ASP A 64 26.42 -1.80 11.05
N GLY A 65 26.79 -3.04 10.69
CA GLY A 65 27.88 -3.79 11.33
C GLY A 65 27.56 -4.38 12.70
N LEU A 66 26.29 -4.41 13.12
CA LEU A 66 25.89 -4.87 14.46
C LEU A 66 25.82 -6.40 14.57
N VAL A 67 25.51 -7.10 13.47
CA VAL A 67 25.37 -8.56 13.39
C VAL A 67 25.89 -9.06 12.03
N THR A 68 26.30 -10.34 11.95
CA THR A 68 26.76 -10.96 10.69
C THR A 68 25.88 -12.14 10.32
N LEU A 69 24.89 -11.93 9.46
CA LEU A 69 23.93 -12.98 9.11
C LEU A 69 24.55 -14.01 8.16
N ALA A 70 24.09 -15.26 8.27
CA ALA A 70 24.43 -16.31 7.33
C ALA A 70 24.27 -15.86 5.86
N PRO A 71 25.14 -16.29 4.93
CA PRO A 71 25.07 -15.92 3.52
C PRO A 71 23.69 -16.20 2.91
N SER A 72 23.29 -15.37 1.94
CA SER A 72 22.05 -15.63 1.21
C SER A 72 22.26 -16.78 0.22
N ILE A 73 21.41 -17.82 0.31
CA ILE A 73 21.45 -18.98 -0.58
C ILE A 73 20.98 -18.60 -2.00
N HIS A 74 20.10 -17.60 -2.10
CA HIS A 74 19.72 -17.05 -3.39
C HIS A 74 20.69 -15.95 -3.78
N ARG A 75 21.47 -16.20 -4.83
CA ARG A 75 22.19 -15.11 -5.51
C ARG A 75 21.17 -14.01 -5.79
N SER A 76 21.51 -12.79 -5.38
CA SER A 76 20.80 -11.59 -5.79
C SER A 76 20.89 -11.53 -7.31
N SER A 77 19.97 -12.19 -8.02
CA SER A 77 19.74 -11.84 -9.40
C SER A 77 19.34 -10.37 -9.33
N ASN A 78 20.09 -9.52 -10.04
CA ASN A 78 19.72 -8.12 -10.24
C ASN A 78 18.23 -8.12 -10.52
N ARG A 79 17.42 -7.64 -9.57
CA ARG A 79 15.96 -7.79 -9.60
C ARG A 79 15.49 -7.05 -10.83
N ARG A 80 15.37 -7.75 -11.97
CA ARG A 80 14.79 -7.19 -13.18
C ARG A 80 13.42 -6.65 -12.78
N ALA A 81 13.13 -5.43 -13.20
CA ALA A 81 11.83 -4.83 -12.96
C ALA A 81 10.75 -5.83 -13.38
N ALA A 82 9.75 -6.04 -12.52
CA ALA A 82 8.70 -6.99 -12.82
C ALA A 82 8.02 -6.60 -14.14
N HIS A 83 8.08 -7.50 -15.11
CA HIS A 83 7.59 -7.28 -16.46
C HIS A 83 6.33 -8.11 -16.69
N PHE A 84 5.26 -7.44 -17.13
CA PHE A 84 3.97 -8.05 -17.44
C PHE A 84 3.65 -7.73 -18.90
N PRO A 85 4.14 -8.54 -19.86
CA PRO A 85 3.87 -8.32 -21.28
C PRO A 85 2.37 -8.47 -21.55
N ALA A 86 1.86 -7.69 -22.49
CA ALA A 86 0.48 -7.78 -22.92
C ALA A 86 0.20 -9.15 -23.54
N THR A 87 -0.88 -9.78 -23.10
CA THR A 87 -1.45 -11.01 -23.65
C THR A 87 -2.88 -10.75 -24.10
N GLN A 88 -3.46 -11.72 -24.81
CA GLN A 88 -4.87 -11.67 -25.21
C GLN A 88 -5.84 -11.53 -24.01
N ALA A 89 -5.44 -11.99 -22.82
CA ALA A 89 -6.27 -11.90 -21.61
C ALA A 89 -6.54 -10.46 -21.15
N SER A 90 -5.74 -9.49 -21.60
CA SER A 90 -5.94 -8.06 -21.32
C SER A 90 -6.34 -7.24 -22.56
N ASP A 91 -6.74 -7.88 -23.66
CA ASP A 91 -7.14 -7.16 -24.86
C ASP A 91 -8.41 -6.32 -24.66
N PRO A 92 -8.59 -5.25 -25.45
CA PRO A 92 -9.82 -4.48 -25.43
C PRO A 92 -11.06 -5.33 -25.63
N GLN A 93 -12.06 -5.10 -24.78
CA GLN A 93 -13.35 -5.77 -24.85
C GLN A 93 -14.42 -4.83 -25.42
N THR A 94 -15.64 -5.34 -25.58
CA THR A 94 -16.81 -4.59 -26.03
C THR A 94 -16.97 -3.28 -25.25
N PRO A 95 -17.04 -2.11 -25.90
CA PRO A 95 -17.17 -0.85 -25.20
C PRO A 95 -18.47 -0.72 -24.43
N ILE A 96 -18.40 -0.10 -23.24
CA ILE A 96 -19.58 0.37 -22.51
C ILE A 96 -19.69 1.88 -22.71
N LYS A 97 -20.84 2.34 -23.21
CA LYS A 97 -21.15 3.76 -23.44
C LYS A 97 -22.51 4.12 -22.86
N ALA A 98 -22.61 4.08 -21.53
CA ALA A 98 -23.82 4.42 -20.80
C ALA A 98 -23.47 5.03 -19.44
N PRO A 99 -24.27 5.97 -18.91
CA PRO A 99 -24.06 6.51 -17.57
C PRO A 99 -24.23 5.42 -16.49
N VAL A 100 -23.57 5.58 -15.35
CA VAL A 100 -23.49 4.53 -14.32
C VAL A 100 -24.85 4.08 -13.75
N HIS A 101 -25.89 4.91 -13.87
CA HIS A 101 -27.23 4.58 -13.36
C HIS A 101 -28.02 3.66 -14.30
N GLU A 102 -27.59 3.51 -15.55
CA GLU A 102 -28.15 2.57 -16.53
C GLU A 102 -27.39 1.24 -16.55
N LEU A 103 -26.27 1.14 -15.81
CA LEU A 103 -25.48 -0.08 -15.73
C LEU A 103 -26.01 -1.01 -14.64
N ASP A 104 -25.78 -2.31 -14.83
CA ASP A 104 -25.99 -3.31 -13.78
C ASP A 104 -25.19 -3.01 -12.51
N ALA A 105 -25.56 -3.70 -11.43
CA ALA A 105 -24.91 -3.55 -10.14
C ALA A 105 -23.39 -3.80 -10.22
N LEU A 106 -22.61 -2.80 -9.81
CA LEU A 106 -21.16 -2.92 -9.67
C LEU A 106 -20.78 -3.92 -8.58
N THR A 107 -19.93 -4.88 -8.92
CA THR A 107 -19.33 -5.82 -7.96
C THR A 107 -17.82 -5.59 -7.85
N LEU A 108 -17.31 -5.71 -6.63
CA LEU A 108 -15.88 -5.58 -6.34
C LEU A 108 -15.34 -6.92 -5.87
N ARG A 109 -14.50 -7.53 -6.69
CA ARG A 109 -13.91 -8.85 -6.43
C ARG A 109 -12.46 -8.66 -5.98
N LEU A 110 -12.12 -9.20 -4.81
CA LEU A 110 -10.74 -9.22 -4.31
C LEU A 110 -9.86 -10.02 -5.26
N VAL A 111 -8.70 -9.47 -5.61
CA VAL A 111 -7.71 -10.15 -6.45
C VAL A 111 -6.89 -11.12 -5.59
N ASN A 112 -7.24 -12.39 -5.70
CA ASN A 112 -6.59 -13.50 -4.99
C ASN A 112 -6.05 -14.54 -5.97
N GLY A 113 -4.99 -15.25 -5.55
CA GLY A 113 -4.33 -16.26 -6.38
C GLY A 113 -3.35 -15.68 -7.40
N THR A 114 -2.39 -16.51 -7.81
CA THR A 114 -1.28 -16.12 -8.69
C THR A 114 -1.75 -15.66 -10.07
N VAL A 115 -2.72 -16.37 -10.66
CA VAL A 115 -3.24 -16.09 -12.01
C VAL A 115 -3.94 -14.74 -12.05
N ASN A 116 -4.94 -14.50 -11.19
CA ASN A 116 -5.65 -13.22 -11.14
C ASN A 116 -4.72 -12.07 -10.77
N SER A 117 -3.76 -12.31 -9.87
CA SER A 117 -2.74 -11.32 -9.51
C SER A 117 -1.89 -10.91 -10.71
N ARG A 118 -1.47 -11.87 -11.53
CA ARG A 118 -0.68 -11.60 -12.74
C ARG A 118 -1.50 -10.84 -13.77
N LEU A 119 -2.74 -11.26 -14.02
CA LEU A 119 -3.64 -10.60 -14.96
C LEU A 119 -3.95 -9.16 -14.55
N TRP A 120 -4.23 -8.92 -13.26
CA TRP A 120 -4.45 -7.57 -12.76
C TRP A 120 -3.21 -6.68 -12.95
N ASN A 121 -2.01 -7.22 -12.70
CA ASN A 121 -0.77 -6.47 -12.92
C ASN A 121 -0.54 -6.16 -14.41
N GLU A 122 -0.92 -7.07 -15.29
CA GLU A 122 -0.90 -6.87 -16.74
C GLU A 122 -1.82 -5.72 -17.18
N TYR A 123 -3.07 -5.68 -16.70
CA TYR A 123 -3.98 -4.55 -16.96
C TYR A 123 -3.39 -3.21 -16.51
N ILE A 124 -2.78 -3.15 -15.32
CA ILE A 124 -2.12 -1.93 -14.84
C ILE A 124 -0.89 -1.59 -15.68
N ALA A 125 -0.06 -2.57 -16.04
CA ALA A 125 1.12 -2.35 -16.86
C ALA A 125 0.76 -1.83 -18.25
N ARG A 126 -0.31 -2.37 -18.84
CA ARG A 126 -0.76 -2.06 -20.21
C ARG A 126 -1.51 -0.75 -20.32
N TYR A 127 -2.39 -0.41 -19.37
CA TYR A 127 -3.35 0.68 -19.54
C TYR A 127 -3.26 1.81 -18.52
N HIS A 128 -2.66 1.59 -17.35
CA HIS A 128 -2.51 2.68 -16.39
C HIS A 128 -1.34 3.59 -16.81
N TYR A 129 -1.55 4.90 -16.83
CA TYR A 129 -0.55 5.85 -17.33
C TYR A 129 0.79 5.87 -16.55
N LEU A 130 0.78 5.48 -15.27
CA LEU A 130 1.98 5.27 -14.45
C LEU A 130 2.61 3.88 -14.58
N GLY A 131 2.01 3.00 -15.38
CA GLY A 131 2.35 1.59 -15.45
C GLY A 131 2.29 0.86 -14.12
N TYR A 132 2.82 -0.37 -14.13
CA TYR A 132 2.93 -1.21 -12.94
C TYR A 132 4.14 -0.85 -12.10
N THR A 133 3.91 -0.69 -10.79
CA THR A 133 4.96 -0.67 -9.78
C THR A 133 4.52 -1.54 -8.60
N PRO A 134 5.42 -2.34 -7.99
CA PRO A 134 5.07 -3.13 -6.83
C PRO A 134 4.51 -2.28 -5.68
N LEU A 135 3.39 -2.74 -5.11
CA LEU A 135 2.82 -2.14 -3.90
C LEU A 135 3.69 -2.51 -2.70
N SER A 136 3.86 -1.56 -1.78
CA SER A 136 4.65 -1.75 -0.56
C SER A 136 3.75 -2.01 0.64
N GLY A 137 4.20 -2.88 1.55
CA GLY A 137 3.51 -3.15 2.81
C GLY A 137 2.19 -3.90 2.64
N ALA A 138 1.26 -3.69 3.57
CA ALA A 138 -0.11 -4.18 3.49
C ALA A 138 -0.79 -3.60 2.23
N GLN A 139 -1.47 -4.46 1.46
CA GLN A 139 -2.07 -4.10 0.19
C GLN A 139 -3.34 -4.90 -0.11
N MET A 140 -4.25 -4.27 -0.85
CA MET A 140 -5.42 -4.91 -1.43
C MET A 140 -5.61 -4.46 -2.87
N ARG A 141 -6.12 -5.37 -3.69
CA ARG A 141 -6.41 -5.12 -5.10
C ARG A 141 -7.80 -5.63 -5.39
N TYR A 142 -8.54 -4.87 -6.16
CA TYR A 142 -9.88 -5.21 -6.62
C TYR A 142 -9.94 -5.14 -8.14
N SER A 143 -10.67 -6.09 -8.68
CA SER A 143 -11.24 -6.04 -10.03
C SER A 143 -12.71 -5.65 -9.89
N VAL A 144 -13.14 -4.67 -10.66
CA VAL A 144 -14.50 -4.12 -10.62
C VAL A 144 -15.26 -4.56 -11.85
N PHE A 145 -16.46 -5.11 -11.65
CA PHE A 145 -17.29 -5.66 -12.72
C PHE A 145 -18.67 -5.02 -12.78
N VAL A 146 -19.21 -4.95 -14.01
CA VAL A 146 -20.63 -4.76 -14.30
C VAL A 146 -21.10 -6.09 -14.91
N GLY A 147 -21.97 -6.82 -14.22
CA GLY A 147 -22.20 -8.23 -14.53
C GLY A 147 -20.89 -9.02 -14.47
N GLU A 148 -20.53 -9.69 -15.56
CA GLU A 148 -19.24 -10.38 -15.72
C GLU A 148 -18.19 -9.56 -16.49
N GLN A 149 -18.53 -8.36 -16.97
CA GLN A 149 -17.59 -7.52 -17.70
C GLN A 149 -16.69 -6.74 -16.74
N LEU A 150 -15.37 -6.90 -16.87
CA LEU A 150 -14.39 -6.11 -16.14
C LEU A 150 -14.42 -4.67 -16.65
N VAL A 151 -14.60 -3.70 -15.75
CA VAL A 151 -14.67 -2.27 -16.10
C VAL A 151 -13.56 -1.43 -15.48
N ALA A 152 -12.97 -1.88 -14.37
CA ALA A 152 -11.92 -1.14 -13.68
C ALA A 152 -11.02 -2.01 -12.80
N CYS A 153 -9.82 -1.51 -12.54
CA CYS A 153 -8.86 -2.04 -11.58
C CYS A 153 -8.54 -0.97 -10.53
N ILE A 154 -8.61 -1.31 -9.24
CA ILE A 154 -8.26 -0.38 -8.17
C ILE A 154 -7.43 -1.09 -7.09
N SER A 155 -6.44 -0.38 -6.54
CA SER A 155 -5.59 -0.92 -5.48
C SER A 155 -5.35 0.05 -4.33
N PHE A 156 -5.04 -0.56 -3.19
CA PHE A 156 -4.79 0.08 -1.92
C PHE A 156 -3.49 -0.47 -1.33
N GLY A 157 -2.70 0.40 -0.71
CA GLY A 157 -1.41 0.04 -0.13
C GLY A 157 -1.08 0.90 1.09
N ALA A 158 0.13 0.72 1.62
CA ALA A 158 0.64 1.55 2.69
C ALA A 158 0.60 3.04 2.33
N SER A 159 0.25 3.88 3.31
CA SER A 159 0.25 5.33 3.18
C SER A 159 1.65 5.91 2.93
N ALA A 160 1.67 7.13 2.40
CA ALA A 160 2.87 7.95 2.33
C ALA A 160 3.37 8.22 3.76
N TRP A 161 4.70 8.15 3.92
CA TRP A 161 5.32 8.29 5.24
C TRP A 161 4.93 9.62 5.89
N LYS A 162 5.21 10.75 5.23
CA LYS A 162 4.97 12.10 5.77
C LYS A 162 4.51 13.05 4.67
N LEU A 163 3.48 13.84 4.96
CA LEU A 163 2.76 14.74 4.06
C LEU A 163 2.20 15.93 4.83
N LYS A 164 2.90 17.07 4.76
CA LYS A 164 2.62 18.27 5.58
C LYS A 164 1.13 18.62 5.67
N GLU A 165 0.45 18.67 4.52
CA GLU A 165 -0.96 19.05 4.46
C GLU A 165 -1.90 18.00 5.09
N ARG A 166 -1.59 16.70 4.96
CA ARG A 166 -2.33 15.63 5.66
C ARG A 166 -2.10 15.73 7.16
N GLU A 167 -0.86 15.96 7.60
CA GLU A 167 -0.57 16.14 9.03
C GLU A 167 -1.36 17.32 9.62
N ARG A 168 -1.38 18.46 8.91
CA ARG A 168 -2.16 19.63 9.32
C ARG A 168 -3.66 19.34 9.37
N PHE A 169 -4.19 18.59 8.40
CA PHE A 169 -5.60 18.23 8.36
C PHE A 169 -6.02 17.28 9.49
N ILE A 170 -5.19 16.30 9.83
CA ILE A 170 -5.48 15.35 10.92
C ILE A 170 -5.26 15.99 12.29
N GLY A 171 -4.24 16.84 12.44
CA GLY A 171 -3.87 17.47 13.71
C GLY A 171 -3.04 16.59 14.64
N TRP A 172 -2.58 15.42 14.19
CA TRP A 172 -1.73 14.52 14.97
C TRP A 172 -0.28 15.01 15.08
N GLN A 173 0.36 14.67 16.20
CA GLN A 173 1.78 14.89 16.45
C GLN A 173 2.64 13.77 15.83
N GLU A 174 3.95 13.96 15.81
CA GLU A 174 4.89 13.02 15.18
C GLU A 174 4.83 11.62 15.80
N HIS A 175 4.72 11.51 17.14
CA HIS A 175 4.63 10.23 17.83
C HIS A 175 3.30 9.49 17.52
N GLN A 176 2.18 10.22 17.49
CA GLN A 176 0.87 9.71 17.08
C GLN A 176 0.89 9.22 15.62
N ARG A 177 1.50 10.00 14.70
CA ARG A 177 1.69 9.59 13.31
C ARG A 177 2.45 8.27 13.24
N GLN A 178 3.60 8.17 13.90
CA GLN A 178 4.44 6.96 13.85
C GLN A 178 3.67 5.71 14.34
N LYS A 179 2.87 5.86 15.40
CA LYS A 179 2.02 4.81 15.96
C LYS A 179 0.84 4.43 15.04
N ASN A 180 0.14 5.42 14.49
CA ASN A 180 -1.16 5.23 13.84
C ASN A 180 -1.16 5.30 12.31
N LEU A 181 -0.01 5.56 11.67
CA LEU A 181 0.09 5.70 10.21
C LEU A 181 -0.49 4.50 9.45
N GLN A 182 -0.42 3.30 10.02
CA GLN A 182 -0.99 2.08 9.45
C GLN A 182 -2.52 2.15 9.26
N LEU A 183 -3.22 2.99 10.02
CA LEU A 183 -4.67 3.21 9.89
C LEU A 183 -5.03 4.12 8.71
N VAL A 184 -4.03 4.71 8.04
CA VAL A 184 -4.18 5.45 6.79
C VAL A 184 -3.76 4.56 5.62
N VAL A 185 -4.62 4.43 4.62
CA VAL A 185 -4.38 3.56 3.46
C VAL A 185 -4.42 4.36 2.16
N ASN A 186 -3.42 4.17 1.31
CA ASN A 186 -3.29 4.89 0.05
C ASN A 186 -3.97 4.16 -1.10
N ASN A 187 -4.85 4.82 -1.86
CA ASN A 187 -5.29 4.36 -3.16
C ASN A 187 -4.14 4.54 -4.18
N ALA A 188 -3.45 3.45 -4.48
CA ALA A 188 -2.18 3.47 -5.20
C ALA A 188 -2.34 3.42 -6.73
N ARG A 189 -3.37 2.73 -7.22
CA ARG A 189 -3.75 2.70 -8.64
C ARG A 189 -5.26 2.74 -8.76
N PHE A 190 -5.74 3.50 -9.74
CA PHE A 190 -7.14 3.50 -10.12
C PHE A 190 -7.24 3.64 -11.64
N LEU A 191 -7.65 2.56 -12.28
CA LEU A 191 -7.78 2.43 -13.73
C LEU A 191 -9.24 2.14 -14.07
N ILE A 192 -9.88 3.03 -14.82
CA ILE A 192 -11.05 2.69 -15.63
C ILE A 192 -10.53 2.20 -16.97
N LEU A 193 -11.02 1.05 -17.47
CA LEU A 193 -10.49 0.46 -18.69
C LEU A 193 -10.80 1.35 -19.92
N PRO A 194 -9.91 1.43 -20.93
CA PRO A 194 -10.02 2.41 -22.01
C PRO A 194 -11.31 2.34 -22.85
N TRP A 195 -11.93 1.16 -22.95
CA TRP A 195 -13.18 0.94 -23.67
C TRP A 195 -14.43 1.27 -22.83
N ILE A 196 -14.26 1.77 -21.60
CA ILE A 196 -15.35 2.09 -20.69
C ILE A 196 -15.54 3.61 -20.64
N ASN A 197 -16.63 4.09 -21.22
CA ASN A 197 -17.06 5.48 -21.13
C ASN A 197 -18.40 5.54 -20.38
N SER A 198 -18.30 5.74 -19.07
CA SER A 198 -19.47 5.82 -18.20
C SER A 198 -19.38 6.97 -17.20
N LYS A 199 -20.29 7.95 -17.37
CA LYS A 199 -20.39 9.11 -16.49
C LYS A 199 -20.78 8.65 -15.09
N GLY A 200 -19.98 9.06 -14.09
CA GLY A 200 -20.21 8.74 -12.68
C GLY A 200 -19.69 7.37 -12.23
N LEU A 201 -19.14 6.55 -13.13
CA LEU A 201 -18.61 5.23 -12.78
C LEU A 201 -17.49 5.32 -11.73
N ALA A 202 -16.49 6.18 -11.98
CA ALA A 202 -15.34 6.28 -11.11
C ALA A 202 -15.71 6.70 -9.67
N SER A 203 -16.60 7.69 -9.50
CA SER A 203 -17.05 8.10 -8.16
C SER A 203 -17.90 7.03 -7.49
N LYS A 204 -18.77 6.33 -8.24
CA LYS A 204 -19.56 5.21 -7.71
C LYS A 204 -18.67 4.06 -7.20
N ILE A 205 -17.59 3.75 -7.92
CA ILE A 205 -16.59 2.77 -7.50
C ILE A 205 -15.94 3.23 -6.19
N LEU A 206 -15.45 4.46 -6.11
CA LEU A 206 -14.82 4.99 -4.90
C LEU A 206 -15.77 4.91 -3.69
N SER A 207 -17.05 5.26 -3.85
CA SER A 207 -18.05 5.14 -2.78
C SER A 207 -18.31 3.70 -2.35
N ARG A 208 -18.33 2.74 -3.29
CA ARG A 208 -18.47 1.30 -2.99
C ARG A 208 -17.26 0.77 -2.23
N VAL A 209 -16.04 1.09 -2.71
CA VAL A 209 -14.79 0.68 -2.08
C VAL A 209 -14.68 1.17 -0.65
N ALA A 210 -15.03 2.43 -0.38
CA ALA A 210 -14.97 3.01 0.97
C ALA A 210 -15.82 2.23 1.99
N ARG A 211 -16.84 1.49 1.56
CA ARG A 211 -17.69 0.65 2.43
C ARG A 211 -17.16 -0.77 2.59
N GLN A 212 -16.55 -1.32 1.54
CA GLN A 212 -16.09 -2.70 1.50
C GLN A 212 -14.66 -2.86 2.04
N LEU A 213 -13.73 -2.00 1.62
CA LEU A 213 -12.32 -2.06 1.97
C LEU A 213 -12.09 -2.18 3.48
N PRO A 214 -12.75 -1.42 4.39
CA PRO A 214 -12.47 -1.55 5.82
C PRO A 214 -12.78 -2.93 6.38
N LYS A 215 -13.79 -3.63 5.82
CA LYS A 215 -14.16 -4.99 6.23
C LYS A 215 -13.12 -5.99 5.73
N ASP A 216 -12.78 -5.93 4.45
CA ASP A 216 -11.78 -6.81 3.86
C ASP A 216 -10.42 -6.63 4.54
N TRP A 217 -10.02 -5.38 4.77
CA TRP A 217 -8.76 -5.04 5.41
C TRP A 217 -8.67 -5.61 6.83
N PHE A 218 -9.76 -5.53 7.60
CA PHE A 218 -9.85 -6.16 8.91
C PHE A 218 -9.71 -7.67 8.83
N ASN A 219 -10.45 -8.32 7.93
CA ASN A 219 -10.40 -9.77 7.77
C ASN A 219 -8.99 -10.27 7.42
N ARG A 220 -8.21 -9.48 6.66
CA ARG A 220 -6.85 -9.85 6.26
C ARG A 220 -5.77 -9.48 7.28
N TYR A 221 -5.87 -8.28 7.87
CA TYR A 221 -4.77 -7.67 8.63
C TYR A 221 -5.07 -7.48 10.11
N GLY A 222 -6.30 -7.75 10.57
CA GLY A 222 -6.72 -7.66 11.96
C GLY A 222 -7.00 -6.23 12.44
N PHE A 223 -7.03 -5.24 11.56
CA PHE A 223 -7.35 -3.86 11.91
C PHE A 223 -8.13 -3.15 10.80
N ARG A 224 -8.87 -2.10 11.17
CA ARG A 224 -9.66 -1.29 10.24
C ARG A 224 -8.96 0.03 9.94
N PRO A 225 -8.74 0.38 8.66
CA PRO A 225 -8.31 1.72 8.31
C PRO A 225 -9.40 2.73 8.63
N VAL A 226 -9.00 3.95 8.96
CA VAL A 226 -9.90 5.05 9.36
C VAL A 226 -9.86 6.22 8.38
N LEU A 227 -8.85 6.24 7.51
CA LEU A 227 -8.63 7.29 6.52
C LEU A 227 -8.07 6.69 5.24
N LEU A 228 -8.62 7.10 4.09
CA LEU A 228 -7.99 6.87 2.80
C LEU A 228 -7.28 8.11 2.31
N GLU A 229 -6.20 7.92 1.56
CA GLU A 229 -5.50 8.99 0.87
C GLU A 229 -5.24 8.61 -0.60
N THR A 230 -5.12 9.61 -1.47
CA THR A 230 -4.66 9.43 -2.85
C THR A 230 -3.92 10.67 -3.32
N PHE A 231 -3.18 10.53 -4.41
CA PHE A 231 -2.40 11.60 -5.03
C PHE A 231 -2.74 11.72 -6.51
N VAL A 232 -3.28 12.88 -6.88
CA VAL A 232 -3.68 13.16 -8.26
C VAL A 232 -2.72 14.17 -8.85
N GLU A 233 -2.07 13.83 -9.96
CA GLU A 233 -1.20 14.77 -10.67
C GLU A 233 -2.01 15.97 -11.17
N PHE A 234 -1.75 17.13 -10.58
CA PHE A 234 -2.62 18.31 -10.69
C PHE A 234 -2.71 18.84 -12.14
N GLU A 235 -1.58 18.82 -12.86
CA GLU A 235 -1.51 19.31 -14.24
C GLU A 235 -2.24 18.41 -15.23
N ARG A 236 -2.28 17.10 -14.95
CA ARG A 236 -2.91 16.10 -15.83
C ARG A 236 -4.38 15.88 -15.51
N HIS A 237 -4.77 16.00 -14.24
CA HIS A 237 -6.07 15.56 -13.77
C HIS A 237 -6.66 16.52 -12.73
N ARG A 238 -7.94 16.87 -12.90
CA ARG A 238 -8.68 17.75 -11.98
C ARG A 238 -9.18 17.07 -10.69
N GLY A 239 -8.98 15.76 -10.55
CA GLY A 239 -9.49 14.99 -9.40
C GLY A 239 -11.03 14.91 -9.31
N THR A 240 -11.75 15.16 -10.40
CA THR A 240 -13.22 15.29 -10.41
C THR A 240 -13.95 14.08 -9.81
N CYS A 241 -13.48 12.86 -10.07
CA CYS A 241 -14.09 11.65 -9.53
C CYS A 241 -13.95 11.55 -8.00
N TYR A 242 -12.81 11.99 -7.44
CA TYR A 242 -12.59 12.04 -6.00
C TYR A 242 -13.47 13.09 -5.35
N LYS A 243 -13.55 14.30 -5.93
CA LYS A 243 -14.47 15.34 -5.48
C LYS A 243 -15.94 14.87 -5.49
N ALA A 244 -16.37 14.24 -6.58
CA ALA A 244 -17.72 13.71 -6.73
C ALA A 244 -18.02 12.54 -5.78
N ALA A 245 -16.98 11.86 -5.27
CA ALA A 245 -17.11 10.83 -4.24
C ALA A 245 -16.93 11.38 -2.81
N ASN A 246 -17.01 12.70 -2.60
CA ASN A 246 -16.86 13.39 -1.32
C ASN A 246 -15.47 13.25 -0.67
N TRP A 247 -14.43 13.06 -1.47
CA TRP A 247 -13.06 13.19 -0.98
C TRP A 247 -12.72 14.66 -0.76
N ILE A 248 -11.90 14.93 0.25
CA ILE A 248 -11.49 16.26 0.68
C ILE A 248 -10.11 16.54 0.09
N ASN A 249 -9.99 17.57 -0.74
CA ASN A 249 -8.68 18.07 -1.15
C ASN A 249 -8.10 18.90 0.00
N VAL A 250 -6.96 18.48 0.52
CA VAL A 250 -6.31 19.14 1.67
C VAL A 250 -5.10 19.98 1.29
N GLY A 251 -4.76 20.05 0.00
CA GLY A 251 -3.60 20.77 -0.51
C GLY A 251 -2.77 19.93 -1.45
N ARG A 252 -1.48 20.25 -1.58
CA ARG A 252 -0.60 19.68 -2.60
C ARG A 252 0.69 19.13 -2.01
N THR A 253 1.27 18.15 -2.69
CA THR A 253 2.64 17.71 -2.44
C THR A 253 3.65 18.75 -2.92
N THR A 254 4.85 18.75 -2.36
CA THR A 254 5.94 19.66 -2.80
C THR A 254 6.78 19.09 -3.94
N GLY A 255 6.35 17.98 -4.56
CA GLY A 255 7.06 17.36 -5.69
C GLY A 255 8.48 16.85 -5.39
N ARG A 256 8.87 16.63 -4.13
CA ARG A 256 10.23 16.16 -3.77
C ARG A 256 10.48 14.68 -4.11
N GLY A 257 9.46 13.84 -4.06
CA GLY A 257 9.61 12.39 -4.18
C GLY A 257 10.07 11.71 -2.89
N LYS A 258 9.81 10.40 -2.80
CA LYS A 258 9.92 9.62 -1.56
C LYS A 258 11.33 9.51 -0.97
N LYS A 259 12.37 9.55 -1.82
CA LYS A 259 13.77 9.35 -1.43
C LYS A 259 14.64 10.61 -1.60
N SER A 260 14.03 11.76 -1.86
CA SER A 260 14.82 12.97 -2.07
C SER A 260 15.44 13.45 -0.77
N LEU A 261 16.76 13.64 -0.81
CA LEU A 261 17.52 14.36 0.21
C LEU A 261 17.53 15.87 -0.04
N SER A 262 17.01 16.33 -1.18
CA SER A 262 16.93 17.73 -1.55
C SER A 262 15.52 18.31 -1.30
N HIS A 263 15.49 19.62 -1.05
CA HIS A 263 14.25 20.39 -0.96
C HIS A 263 13.69 20.83 -2.32
N ARG A 264 14.38 20.50 -3.43
CA ARG A 264 13.94 20.86 -4.78
C ARG A 264 12.82 19.94 -5.26
N GLN A 265 11.95 20.48 -6.12
CA GLN A 265 10.96 19.71 -6.84
C GLN A 265 11.66 18.83 -7.88
N LEU A 266 11.40 17.52 -7.83
CA LEU A 266 11.97 16.50 -8.71
C LEU A 266 10.91 15.72 -9.48
N ILE A 267 9.66 15.72 -8.99
CA ILE A 267 8.53 15.02 -9.58
C ILE A 267 7.31 15.95 -9.65
N PRO A 268 6.33 15.65 -10.51
CA PRO A 268 5.11 16.45 -10.62
C PRO A 268 4.42 16.63 -9.27
N VAL A 269 3.89 17.84 -9.07
CA VAL A 269 3.06 18.18 -7.91
C VAL A 269 1.73 17.45 -8.01
N LYS A 270 1.28 16.93 -6.88
CA LYS A 270 0.03 16.17 -6.78
C LYS A 270 -0.90 16.79 -5.76
N ASP A 271 -2.17 16.92 -6.10
CA ASP A 271 -3.23 17.18 -5.13
C ASP A 271 -3.33 15.99 -4.16
N ILE A 272 -3.47 16.30 -2.89
CA ILE A 272 -3.65 15.34 -1.81
C ILE A 272 -5.15 15.29 -1.50
N TRP A 273 -5.76 14.13 -1.77
CA TRP A 273 -7.17 13.90 -1.47
C TRP A 273 -7.29 12.88 -0.34
N LEU A 274 -8.12 13.20 0.64
CA LEU A 274 -8.39 12.35 1.80
C LEU A 274 -9.86 11.95 1.86
N TYR A 275 -10.15 10.76 2.37
CA TYR A 275 -11.51 10.30 2.60
C TYR A 275 -11.63 9.65 3.98
N PRO A 276 -12.26 10.32 4.95
CA PRO A 276 -12.57 9.74 6.26
C PRO A 276 -13.50 8.52 6.13
N LEU A 277 -13.10 7.39 6.71
CA LEU A 277 -13.93 6.17 6.74
C LEU A 277 -14.87 6.11 7.95
N GLN A 278 -14.63 6.97 8.95
CA GLN A 278 -15.47 7.14 10.13
C GLN A 278 -15.45 8.59 10.61
N ARG A 279 -16.47 9.00 11.35
CA ARG A 279 -16.64 10.40 11.79
C ARG A 279 -15.51 10.86 12.72
N ASN A 280 -15.10 10.03 13.66
CA ASN A 280 -14.06 10.32 14.66
C ASN A 280 -12.65 9.91 14.20
N PHE A 281 -12.37 9.86 12.88
CA PHE A 281 -11.09 9.38 12.36
C PHE A 281 -9.89 10.14 12.96
N ALA A 282 -9.98 11.47 13.10
CA ALA A 282 -8.89 12.29 13.64
C ALA A 282 -8.61 11.94 15.10
N ALA A 283 -9.65 11.79 15.94
CA ALA A 283 -9.50 11.39 17.32
C ALA A 283 -8.78 10.03 17.44
N VAL A 284 -9.15 9.04 16.61
CA VAL A 284 -8.48 7.72 16.59
C VAL A 284 -7.03 7.83 16.13
N LEU A 285 -6.73 8.68 15.15
CA LEU A 285 -5.37 8.90 14.67
C LEU A 285 -4.50 9.68 15.68
N CYS A 286 -5.10 10.45 16.57
CA CYS A 286 -4.41 11.22 17.61
C CYS A 286 -4.26 10.46 18.96
N GLN A 287 -4.61 9.18 19.04
CA GLN A 287 -4.42 8.36 20.26
C GLN A 287 -3.04 7.71 20.34
#